data_AF-U4LCU4-F1
#
_entry.id   AF-U4LCU4-F1
#
_cell.length_a   1.000
_cell.length_b   1.000
_cell.length_c   1.000
_cell.angle_alpha   90.00
_cell.angle_beta   90.00
_cell.angle_gamma   90.00
#
_symmetry.space_group_name_H-M   'P 1'
#
loop_
_entity.id
_entity.type
_entity.pdbx_description
1 polymer ?
#
loop_
_entity_poly.entity_id
_entity_poly.type
_entity_poly.pdbx_seq_one_letter_code
_entity_poly.pdbx_strand_id
1 'polypeptide(L)'
;MSPRITPSHHHAVVAAGRIGGLEEEEHSCGEEAAGRWTISNTIYNAVFRRNYTFVGAVFTSAFAFEMFFDTTADKIWDNMNKGRQWKDIRHRYVTDEE
;
A
#
# COMPACT_ATOMS: atom_id res chain seq x y z
N MET A 1 59.73 -41.99 3.71
CA MET A 1 60.43 -40.70 3.88
C MET A 1 59.40 -39.60 3.62
N SER A 2 59.12 -38.79 4.63
CA SER A 2 58.04 -37.79 4.71
C SER A 2 58.35 -36.49 3.90
N PRO A 3 57.45 -35.48 3.84
CA PRO A 3 57.11 -34.67 2.65
C PRO A 3 58.02 -33.46 2.41
N ARG A 4 57.92 -32.87 1.21
CA ARG A 4 58.60 -31.61 0.88
C ARG A 4 57.75 -30.42 1.34
N ILE A 5 58.20 -29.85 2.45
CA ILE A 5 57.81 -28.59 3.06
C ILE A 5 58.33 -27.41 2.19
N THR A 6 57.59 -26.31 2.18
CA THR A 6 57.83 -25.02 1.50
C THR A 6 59.20 -24.38 1.75
N PRO A 7 59.60 -23.36 0.96
CA PRO A 7 60.30 -22.22 1.54
C PRO A 7 59.56 -20.90 1.28
N SER A 8 59.22 -20.26 2.39
CA SER A 8 59.05 -18.82 2.55
C SER A 8 60.29 -18.08 2.06
N HIS A 9 60.14 -17.10 1.17
CA HIS A 9 61.15 -16.06 1.01
C HIS A 9 60.49 -14.69 1.10
N HIS A 10 60.82 -14.05 2.21
CA HIS A 10 60.64 -12.64 2.51
C HIS A 10 61.38 -11.78 1.49
N HIS A 11 60.67 -10.84 0.88
CA HIS A 11 61.18 -9.49 0.60
C HIS A 11 60.03 -8.50 0.77
N ALA A 12 59.70 -8.20 2.02
CA ALA A 12 59.32 -6.83 2.37
C ALA A 12 60.57 -5.97 2.23
N VAL A 13 60.49 -4.76 1.64
CA VAL A 13 60.79 -3.43 2.22
C VAL A 13 60.62 -2.34 1.10
N VAL A 14 60.11 -1.16 1.50
CA VAL A 14 60.30 0.20 0.90
C VAL A 14 59.33 0.60 -0.23
N ALA A 15 58.60 1.72 -0.21
CA ALA A 15 58.30 2.73 0.82
C ALA A 15 57.18 3.68 0.33
N ALA A 16 56.32 4.06 1.29
CA ALA A 16 55.79 5.39 1.54
C ALA A 16 55.29 6.27 0.38
N GLY A 17 53.99 6.15 0.07
CA GLY A 17 53.16 7.26 -0.38
C GLY A 17 52.34 7.79 0.79
N ARG A 18 52.72 8.94 1.35
CA ARG A 18 52.06 9.61 2.47
C ARG A 18 50.86 10.42 1.94
N ILE A 19 49.64 10.00 2.26
CA ILE A 19 48.47 10.90 2.27
C ILE A 19 47.52 10.45 3.39
N GLY A 20 47.59 11.19 4.49
CA GLY A 20 46.50 11.57 5.39
C GLY A 20 45.59 10.50 5.99
N GLY A 21 45.57 10.46 7.33
CA GLY A 21 44.33 10.26 8.09
C GLY A 21 44.11 8.86 8.65
N LEU A 22 44.58 8.64 9.87
CA LEU A 22 43.96 7.71 10.80
C LEU A 22 42.84 8.48 11.53
N GLU A 23 41.81 7.72 11.92
CA GLU A 23 40.74 8.04 12.89
C GLU A 23 39.43 8.65 12.37
N GLU A 24 38.36 7.87 12.65
CA GLU A 24 36.99 8.25 13.01
C GLU A 24 36.17 9.16 12.07
N GLU A 25 35.13 8.62 11.42
CA GLU A 25 33.76 8.61 11.95
C GLU A 25 32.79 7.93 10.96
N GLU A 26 32.08 6.95 11.51
CA GLU A 26 30.64 6.73 11.43
C GLU A 26 29.75 7.40 10.34
N HIS A 27 28.72 6.63 9.96
CA HIS A 27 27.47 7.03 9.29
C HIS A 27 27.53 7.50 7.83
N SER A 28 27.26 6.55 6.93
CA SER A 28 26.03 6.70 6.14
C SER A 28 25.52 5.32 5.74
N CYS A 29 24.80 4.67 6.67
CA CYS A 29 23.62 3.96 6.22
C CYS A 29 22.81 5.03 5.49
N GLY A 30 22.65 4.89 4.17
CA GLY A 30 21.85 5.81 3.38
C GLY A 30 20.44 5.85 3.97
N GLU A 31 20.21 6.83 4.82
CA GLU A 31 18.93 7.19 5.37
C GLU A 31 18.12 7.82 4.23
N GLU A 32 16.84 7.46 4.16
CA GLU A 32 15.83 7.93 3.20
C GLU A 32 15.63 7.16 1.88
N ALA A 33 15.50 5.83 1.99
CA ALA A 33 14.43 5.15 1.24
C ALA A 33 13.51 4.39 2.19
N ALA A 34 13.08 5.07 3.26
CA ALA A 34 11.95 4.64 4.06
C ALA A 34 10.78 4.34 3.11
N GLY A 35 10.25 3.12 3.22
CA GLY A 35 9.30 2.51 2.29
C GLY A 35 8.21 3.45 1.78
N ARG A 36 8.42 4.01 0.59
CA ARG A 36 7.32 4.45 -0.26
C ARG A 36 6.62 3.20 -0.78
N TRP A 37 5.86 2.55 0.10
CA TRP A 37 4.79 1.66 -0.32
C TRP A 37 3.83 2.53 -1.12
N THR A 38 4.00 2.53 -2.45
CA THR A 38 2.95 3.01 -3.33
C THR A 38 1.70 2.25 -2.95
N ILE A 39 0.67 2.96 -2.49
CA ILE A 39 -0.58 2.38 -1.98
C ILE A 39 -1.14 1.38 -3.01
N SER A 40 -0.99 1.70 -4.31
CA SER A 40 -1.31 0.81 -5.43
C SER A 40 -0.60 -0.55 -5.37
N ASN A 41 0.67 -0.58 -4.99
CA ASN A 41 1.46 -1.81 -4.87
C ASN A 41 0.99 -2.64 -3.67
N THR A 42 0.61 -1.99 -2.57
CA THR A 42 0.00 -2.66 -1.41
C THR A 42 -1.37 -3.26 -1.77
N ILE A 43 -2.24 -2.50 -2.43
CA ILE A 43 -3.56 -2.97 -2.87
C ILE A 43 -3.43 -4.11 -3.88
N TYR A 44 -2.54 -3.97 -4.87
CA TYR A 44 -2.30 -5.02 -5.86
C TYR A 44 -1.89 -6.34 -5.20
N ASN A 45 -0.93 -6.28 -4.27
CA ASN A 45 -0.47 -7.46 -3.55
C ASN A 45 -1.53 -8.04 -2.59
N ALA A 46 -2.41 -7.20 -2.04
CA ALA A 46 -3.46 -7.61 -1.10
C ALA A 46 -4.66 -8.29 -1.77
N VAL A 47 -5.16 -7.73 -2.88
CA VAL A 47 -6.45 -8.17 -3.46
C VAL A 47 -6.34 -8.67 -4.92
N PHE A 48 -5.41 -8.17 -5.72
CA PHE A 48 -5.33 -8.48 -7.16
C PHE A 48 -4.28 -9.53 -7.53
N ARG A 49 -3.30 -9.81 -6.66
CA ARG A 49 -2.17 -10.71 -6.94
C ARG A 49 -2.56 -12.19 -7.01
N ARG A 50 -3.60 -12.62 -6.27
CA ARG A 50 -4.03 -14.03 -6.23
C ARG A 50 -5.45 -14.15 -6.82
N ASN A 51 -5.65 -15.09 -7.75
CA ASN A 51 -6.93 -15.26 -8.46
C ASN A 51 -8.12 -15.50 -7.53
N TYR A 52 -7.95 -16.31 -6.48
CA TYR A 52 -9.04 -16.60 -5.54
C TYR A 52 -9.36 -15.43 -4.61
N THR A 53 -8.35 -14.64 -4.19
CA THR A 53 -8.59 -13.45 -3.36
C THR A 53 -9.30 -12.37 -4.16
N PHE A 54 -8.99 -12.26 -5.46
CA PHE A 54 -9.65 -11.32 -6.35
C PHE A 54 -11.16 -11.61 -6.44
N VAL A 55 -11.56 -12.86 -6.69
CA VAL A 55 -12.99 -13.24 -6.76
C VAL A 55 -13.70 -12.94 -5.44
N GLY A 56 -13.09 -13.27 -4.30
CA GLY A 56 -13.65 -12.94 -2.98
C GLY A 56 -13.79 -11.43 -2.74
N ALA A 57 -12.79 -10.65 -3.17
CA ALA A 57 -12.83 -9.19 -3.09
C ALA A 57 -13.97 -8.59 -3.94
N VAL A 58 -14.18 -9.10 -5.16
CA VAL A 58 -15.27 -8.65 -6.03
C VAL A 58 -16.63 -8.92 -5.37
N PHE A 59 -16.89 -10.14 -4.89
CA PHE A 59 -18.18 -10.43 -4.23
C PHE A 59 -18.40 -9.59 -2.97
N THR A 60 -17.39 -9.48 -2.11
CA THR A 60 -17.48 -8.66 -0.90
C THR A 60 -17.76 -7.20 -1.25
N SER A 61 -17.05 -6.66 -2.24
CA SER A 61 -17.25 -5.29 -2.70
C SER A 61 -18.62 -5.07 -3.32
N ALA A 62 -19.15 -6.05 -4.06
CA ALA A 62 -20.48 -5.94 -4.67
C ALA A 62 -21.57 -5.81 -3.60
N PHE A 63 -21.55 -6.65 -2.56
CA PHE A 63 -22.52 -6.55 -1.46
C PHE A 63 -22.38 -5.25 -0.67
N ALA A 64 -21.14 -4.85 -0.37
CA ALA A 64 -20.89 -3.60 0.35
C ALA A 64 -21.30 -2.38 -0.50
N PHE A 65 -21.04 -2.43 -1.81
CA PHE A 65 -21.38 -1.37 -2.74
C PHE A 65 -22.88 -1.25 -2.93
N GLU A 66 -23.62 -2.34 -3.12
CA GLU A 66 -25.09 -2.32 -3.24
C GLU A 66 -25.73 -1.57 -2.05
N MET A 67 -25.42 -2.00 -0.83
CA MET A 67 -25.97 -1.39 0.39
C MET A 67 -25.65 0.11 0.49
N PHE A 68 -24.43 0.50 0.14
CA PHE A 68 -24.02 1.89 0.19
C PHE A 68 -24.63 2.72 -0.96
N PHE A 69 -24.64 2.16 -2.16
CA PHE A 69 -25.06 2.83 -3.38
C PHE A 69 -26.55 3.10 -3.36
N ASP A 70 -27.40 2.13 -3.02
CA ASP A 70 -28.85 2.30 -2.98
C ASP A 70 -29.24 3.46 -2.06
N THR A 71 -28.76 3.41 -0.81
CA THR A 71 -29.09 4.44 0.19
C THR A 71 -28.54 5.82 -0.17
N THR A 72 -27.40 5.88 -0.86
CA THR A 72 -26.79 7.14 -1.29
C THR A 72 -27.50 7.71 -2.50
N ALA A 73 -27.80 6.86 -3.49
CA ALA A 73 -28.48 7.24 -4.72
C ALA A 73 -29.88 7.75 -4.42
N ASP A 74 -30.65 7.08 -3.55
CA ASP A 74 -31.95 7.54 -3.09
C ASP A 74 -31.85 8.92 -2.44
N LYS A 75 -30.91 9.13 -1.51
CA LYS A 75 -30.74 10.43 -0.86
C LYS A 75 -30.40 11.55 -1.84
N ILE A 76 -29.53 11.27 -2.81
CA ILE A 76 -29.18 12.24 -3.86
C ILE A 76 -30.41 12.58 -4.69
N TRP A 77 -31.14 11.56 -5.14
CA TRP A 77 -32.35 11.73 -5.94
C TRP A 77 -33.43 12.50 -5.19
N ASP A 78 -33.64 12.15 -3.93
CA ASP A 78 -34.60 12.77 -3.03
C ASP A 78 -34.31 14.25 -2.83
N ASN A 79 -33.02 14.57 -2.68
CA ASN A 79 -32.58 15.94 -2.48
C ASN A 79 -32.73 16.78 -3.75
N MET A 80 -32.52 16.18 -4.92
CA MET A 80 -32.67 16.85 -6.20
C MET A 80 -34.14 17.04 -6.62
N ASN A 81 -35.02 16.12 -6.24
CA ASN A 81 -36.43 16.12 -6.65
C ASN A 81 -37.41 16.52 -5.53
N LYS A 82 -36.94 17.26 -4.52
CA LYS A 82 -37.79 17.71 -3.41
C LYS A 82 -39.05 18.42 -3.90
N GLY A 83 -40.19 18.07 -3.31
CA GLY A 83 -41.48 18.68 -3.60
C GLY A 83 -42.18 18.16 -4.87
N ARG A 84 -41.53 17.27 -5.64
CA ARG A 84 -42.13 16.59 -6.80
C ARG A 84 -42.38 15.10 -6.55
N GLN A 85 -41.89 14.58 -5.43
CA GLN A 85 -41.98 13.16 -5.12
C GLN A 85 -43.32 12.84 -4.48
N TRP A 86 -43.87 11.66 -4.80
CA TRP A 86 -45.13 11.20 -4.20
C TRP A 86 -45.03 11.19 -2.67
N LYS A 87 -43.89 10.79 -2.09
CA LYS A 87 -43.68 10.83 -0.63
C LYS A 87 -43.82 12.21 -0.01
N ASP A 88 -43.51 13.28 -0.76
CA ASP A 88 -43.64 14.66 -0.28
C ASP A 88 -45.08 15.18 -0.43
N ILE A 89 -45.86 14.64 -1.38
CA ILE A 89 -47.20 15.15 -1.75
C ILE A 89 -48.33 14.26 -1.21
N ARG A 90 -48.06 12.99 -0.90
CA ARG A 90 -49.06 11.98 -0.49
C ARG A 90 -49.94 12.41 0.67
N HIS A 91 -49.42 13.23 1.58
CA HIS A 91 -50.14 13.76 2.75
C HIS A 91 -51.38 14.58 2.36
N ARG A 92 -51.51 15.02 1.10
CA ARG A 92 -52.66 15.78 0.61
C ARG A 92 -53.78 14.90 0.08
N TYR A 93 -53.52 13.60 -0.12
CA TYR A 93 -54.43 12.72 -0.86
C TYR A 93 -54.77 11.43 -0.13
N VAL A 94 -53.94 10.98 0.80
CA VAL A 94 -54.28 9.88 1.70
C VAL A 94 -54.91 10.51 2.93
N THR A 95 -56.24 10.39 3.06
CA THR A 95 -56.91 10.56 4.35
C THR A 95 -56.39 9.48 5.28
N ASP A 96 -55.89 9.84 6.46
CA ASP A 96 -55.54 8.87 7.48
C ASP A 96 -56.81 8.06 7.78
N GLU A 97 -56.87 6.82 7.28
CA GLU A 97 -57.91 5.87 7.63
C GLU A 97 -57.66 5.49 9.10
N GLU A 98 -58.46 6.08 10.01
CA GLU A 98 -58.56 5.66 11.42
C GLU A 98 -59.05 4.22 11.54
#